data_AF-A0A1H7VT96-F1
#
_entry.id   AF-A0A1H7VT96-F1
#
_cell.length_a   1.000
_cell.length_b   1.000
_cell.length_c   1.000
_cell.angle_alpha   90.00
_cell.angle_beta   90.00
_cell.angle_gamma   90.00
#
_symmetry.space_group_name_H-M   'P 1'
#
loop_
_entity.id
_entity.type
_entity.pdbx_description
1 polymer ?
#
loop_
_entity_poly.entity_id
_entity_poly.type
_entity_poly.pdbx_seq_one_letter_code
_entity_poly.pdbx_strand_id
1 'polypeptide(L)'
;MTSSGSLGVPRLKRRDRPHFVLSLQILCIFLFTFFVPAAAPAEITAVGIAKKATGTLVVVRADGVKERFKGKGALALFEGDDLRTDKRGGALIELDTGIQAGLNRNTSLKIVSRWEKEKGTIRILRLKQGMLWVKTTGGLKQLEVETPVAIAVVKGTEFVIEILKNGNCTLKVIEGLVEFGTAFGTCPIRTSTVSYAVKGKKCTKAVIADVKRAANWTAELRGAERTVAEQAASLPTFWPPPDASTHQKIPRELLASDKTRTYTWANVAARLEKALADNGYSSPGYYAVPEGFALISQLERINQDATPASPEVRWKIKVDPVSIKQFNLDAYLKALLGADAGLFRVIAFVFTPVPIVTRGKANIEEAKLWVGKGGSTLPQVLAKQVYGEDMEATALIYEFEVPRHAKTARLNKPSQRNGQQHLKAAKILKALGG
;
A
#
# COMPACT_ATOMS: atom_id res chain seq x y z
N MET A 1 26.72 -45.07 -111.11
CA MET A 1 26.36 -45.48 -109.74
C MET A 1 26.13 -44.22 -108.92
N THR A 2 25.01 -44.16 -108.21
CA THR A 2 24.37 -42.92 -107.69
C THR A 2 25.21 -42.25 -106.59
N SER A 3 25.60 -40.97 -106.72
CA SER A 3 24.79 -39.75 -106.44
C SER A 3 24.31 -39.69 -104.97
N SER A 4 24.26 -38.55 -104.27
CA SER A 4 24.26 -37.12 -104.61
C SER A 4 24.71 -36.36 -103.34
N GLY A 5 25.48 -35.28 -103.35
CA GLY A 5 25.07 -33.91 -103.74
C GLY A 5 24.79 -33.06 -102.48
N SER A 6 25.56 -31.99 -102.28
CA SER A 6 25.14 -30.60 -102.54
C SER A 6 24.27 -30.01 -101.42
N LEU A 7 24.87 -29.25 -100.49
CA LEU A 7 25.02 -27.77 -100.56
C LEU A 7 23.69 -27.00 -100.52
N GLY A 8 23.51 -26.19 -99.47
CA GLY A 8 22.37 -25.28 -99.29
C GLY A 8 22.59 -24.31 -98.12
N VAL A 9 23.41 -23.28 -98.32
CA VAL A 9 23.60 -22.16 -97.38
C VAL A 9 23.22 -20.86 -98.10
N PRO A 10 22.41 -19.97 -97.49
CA PRO A 10 22.96 -18.64 -97.21
C PRO A 10 22.46 -17.98 -95.90
N ARG A 11 23.41 -17.33 -95.19
CA ARG A 11 23.37 -15.96 -94.58
C ARG A 11 22.07 -15.45 -93.89
N LEU A 12 22.04 -14.71 -92.77
CA LEU A 12 22.99 -13.86 -92.00
C LEU A 12 22.73 -14.03 -90.47
N LYS A 13 23.36 -13.39 -89.47
CA LYS A 13 24.09 -12.10 -89.34
C LYS A 13 24.91 -12.05 -88.02
N ARG A 14 26.00 -11.26 -88.00
CA ARG A 14 26.59 -10.40 -86.91
C ARG A 14 26.24 -10.71 -85.44
N ARG A 15 27.06 -10.49 -84.41
CA ARG A 15 28.39 -9.84 -84.13
C ARG A 15 28.69 -10.19 -82.62
N ASP A 16 29.83 -10.00 -81.95
CA ASP A 16 31.05 -9.20 -82.11
C ASP A 16 32.25 -9.89 -81.41
N ARG A 17 33.46 -9.32 -81.54
CA ARG A 17 34.74 -9.62 -80.84
C ARG A 17 35.17 -8.36 -80.02
N PRO A 18 36.32 -8.26 -79.30
CA PRO A 18 37.23 -9.27 -78.70
C PRO A 18 37.72 -8.96 -77.25
N HIS A 19 38.46 -9.94 -76.72
CA HIS A 19 39.48 -10.00 -75.64
C HIS A 19 40.32 -8.75 -75.23
N PHE A 20 40.70 -8.70 -73.93
CA PHE A 20 41.99 -8.27 -73.32
C PHE A 20 41.92 -8.48 -71.77
N VAL A 21 42.97 -8.69 -70.94
CA VAL A 21 44.37 -9.15 -71.16
C VAL A 21 45.01 -9.76 -69.87
N LEU A 22 46.28 -10.15 -69.96
CA LEU A 22 47.26 -10.77 -69.03
C LEU A 22 47.41 -10.31 -67.54
N SER A 23 47.57 -11.31 -66.66
CA SER A 23 48.42 -11.47 -65.45
C SER A 23 49.03 -10.30 -64.63
N LEU A 24 48.96 -10.43 -63.29
CA LEU A 24 50.01 -9.98 -62.34
C LEU A 24 50.05 -10.89 -61.09
N GLN A 25 51.23 -11.04 -60.46
CA GLN A 25 51.49 -11.98 -59.35
C GLN A 25 50.94 -11.49 -57.99
N ILE A 26 50.49 -12.42 -57.12
CA ILE A 26 50.17 -12.13 -55.70
C ILE A 26 50.83 -13.16 -54.77
N LEU A 27 51.47 -12.63 -53.73
CA LEU A 27 52.15 -13.32 -52.65
C LEU A 27 51.15 -13.84 -51.60
N CYS A 28 50.88 -15.14 -51.56
CA CYS A 28 50.02 -15.75 -50.54
C CYS A 28 50.74 -15.94 -49.19
N ILE A 29 50.72 -14.91 -48.35
CA ILE A 29 51.08 -15.03 -46.93
C ILE A 29 49.95 -15.78 -46.21
N PHE A 30 50.22 -16.97 -45.68
CA PHE A 30 49.31 -17.67 -44.78
C PHE A 30 49.23 -16.92 -43.44
N LEU A 31 48.27 -16.00 -43.30
CA LEU A 31 47.83 -15.54 -41.99
C LEU A 31 47.11 -16.70 -41.29
N PHE A 32 47.85 -17.45 -40.47
CA PHE A 32 47.24 -18.36 -39.49
C PHE A 32 46.63 -17.52 -38.38
N THR A 33 45.41 -17.02 -38.60
CA THR A 33 44.64 -16.34 -37.57
C THR A 33 44.36 -17.33 -36.45
N PHE A 34 45.08 -17.19 -35.33
CA PHE A 34 44.72 -17.84 -34.08
C PHE A 34 43.35 -17.31 -33.65
N PHE A 35 42.31 -18.02 -34.07
CA PHE A 35 40.95 -17.80 -33.62
C PHE A 35 40.88 -18.31 -32.18
N VAL A 36 41.38 -17.51 -31.24
CA VAL A 36 41.22 -17.75 -29.81
C VAL A 36 39.71 -17.76 -29.57
N PRO A 37 39.09 -18.90 -29.18
CA PRO A 37 37.70 -18.89 -28.83
C PRO A 37 37.57 -18.01 -27.58
N ALA A 38 36.99 -16.83 -27.75
CA ALA A 38 36.64 -15.98 -26.63
C ALA A 38 35.68 -16.79 -25.74
N ALA A 39 36.17 -17.22 -24.59
CA ALA A 39 35.33 -17.90 -23.61
C ALA A 39 34.22 -16.93 -23.23
N ALA A 40 32.99 -17.24 -23.66
CA ALA A 40 31.83 -16.44 -23.29
C ALA A 40 31.79 -16.38 -21.75
N PRO A 41 31.69 -15.19 -21.15
CA PRO A 41 31.58 -15.08 -19.70
C PRO A 41 30.36 -15.90 -19.25
N ALA A 42 30.56 -16.78 -18.27
CA ALA A 42 29.49 -17.63 -17.79
C ALA A 42 28.35 -16.76 -17.25
N GLU A 43 27.20 -16.76 -17.93
CA GLU A 43 26.04 -15.98 -17.50
C GLU A 43 25.54 -16.50 -16.14
N ILE A 44 25.76 -15.70 -15.10
CA ILE A 44 25.31 -16.02 -13.74
C ILE A 44 23.79 -15.86 -13.70
N THR A 45 23.07 -16.95 -13.94
CA THR A 45 21.60 -16.97 -13.94
C THR A 45 21.06 -16.58 -12.57
N ALA A 46 20.20 -15.55 -12.54
CA ALA A 46 19.50 -15.15 -11.32
C ALA A 46 18.58 -16.29 -10.83
N VAL A 47 18.68 -16.61 -9.54
CA VAL A 47 17.91 -17.67 -8.87
C VAL A 47 16.64 -17.15 -8.18
N GLY A 48 16.41 -15.83 -8.28
CA GLY A 48 15.27 -15.12 -7.73
C GLY A 48 15.45 -13.60 -7.74
N ILE A 49 14.51 -12.90 -7.11
CA ILE A 49 14.47 -11.45 -6.98
C ILE A 49 13.97 -11.03 -5.58
N ALA A 50 14.57 -10.01 -4.98
CA ALA A 50 13.98 -9.30 -3.85
C ALA A 50 12.95 -8.29 -4.35
N LYS A 51 11.72 -8.38 -3.83
CA LYS A 51 10.52 -7.62 -4.28
C LYS A 51 10.24 -6.40 -3.42
N LYS A 52 10.40 -6.54 -2.10
CA LYS A 52 10.12 -5.47 -1.13
C LYS A 52 10.99 -5.60 0.13
N ALA A 53 11.41 -4.49 0.71
CA ALA A 53 11.95 -4.42 2.07
C ALA A 53 11.36 -3.23 2.84
N THR A 54 10.91 -3.46 4.07
CA THR A 54 10.37 -2.40 4.97
C THR A 54 11.45 -1.81 5.87
N GLY A 55 12.54 -2.56 6.07
CA GLY A 55 13.81 -2.06 6.64
C GLY A 55 14.89 -2.01 5.56
N THR A 56 16.13 -2.28 5.97
CA THR A 56 17.23 -2.55 5.03
C THR A 56 17.39 -4.06 4.85
N LEU A 57 17.32 -4.55 3.61
CA LEU A 57 17.90 -5.83 3.22
C LEU A 57 19.34 -5.57 2.75
N VAL A 58 20.29 -6.33 3.28
CA VAL A 58 21.67 -6.40 2.77
C VAL A 58 21.83 -7.75 2.09
N VAL A 59 22.23 -7.76 0.83
CA VAL A 59 22.61 -8.98 0.11
C VAL A 59 24.13 -9.02 0.05
N VAL A 60 24.73 -10.05 0.66
CA VAL A 60 26.17 -10.31 0.54
C VAL A 60 26.35 -11.38 -0.54
N ARG A 61 26.94 -10.97 -1.66
CA ARG A 61 27.24 -11.82 -2.82
C ARG A 61 28.30 -12.86 -2.50
N ALA A 62 28.45 -13.86 -3.37
CA ALA A 62 29.43 -14.94 -3.21
C ALA A 62 30.90 -14.45 -3.18
N ASP A 63 31.20 -13.36 -3.88
CA ASP A 63 32.50 -12.65 -3.89
C ASP A 63 32.72 -11.72 -2.66
N GLY A 64 31.71 -11.58 -1.79
CA GLY A 64 31.74 -10.70 -0.62
C GLY A 64 31.22 -9.28 -0.85
N VAL A 65 30.85 -8.90 -2.08
CA VAL A 65 30.22 -7.59 -2.38
C VAL A 65 28.91 -7.45 -1.62
N LYS A 66 28.63 -6.24 -1.12
CA LYS A 66 27.46 -5.94 -0.28
C LYS A 66 26.54 -4.94 -0.94
N GLU A 67 25.40 -5.42 -1.41
CA GLU A 67 24.34 -4.58 -1.96
C GLU A 67 23.25 -4.31 -0.92
N ARG A 68 22.57 -3.17 -1.03
CA ARG A 68 21.52 -2.73 -0.11
C ARG A 68 20.22 -2.50 -0.86
N PHE A 69 19.14 -3.08 -0.36
CA PHE A 69 17.80 -3.00 -0.93
C PHE A 69 16.79 -2.48 0.10
N LYS A 70 15.88 -1.61 -0.35
CA LYS A 70 14.86 -0.91 0.45
C LYS A 70 13.64 -0.60 -0.41
N GLY A 71 12.46 -0.47 0.20
CA GLY A 71 11.23 -0.07 -0.50
C GLY A 71 10.68 -1.20 -1.38
N LYS A 72 9.90 -0.86 -2.42
CA LYS A 72 9.50 -1.80 -3.50
C LYS A 72 10.52 -1.73 -4.63
N GLY A 73 10.81 -2.85 -5.29
CA GLY A 73 11.72 -2.89 -6.44
C GLY A 73 11.94 -4.31 -6.95
N ALA A 74 12.98 -4.50 -7.77
CA ALA A 74 13.46 -5.81 -8.20
C ALA A 74 14.99 -5.81 -8.12
N LEU A 75 15.54 -6.54 -7.14
CA LEU A 75 16.98 -6.80 -7.06
C LEU A 75 17.24 -8.28 -7.34
N ALA A 76 18.06 -8.60 -8.35
CA ALA A 76 18.43 -9.97 -8.67
C ALA A 76 19.16 -10.65 -7.49
N LEU A 77 18.84 -11.92 -7.26
CA LEU A 77 19.44 -12.80 -6.27
C LEU A 77 20.14 -13.95 -7.00
N PHE A 78 21.28 -14.38 -6.50
CA PHE A 78 22.14 -15.38 -7.12
C PHE A 78 22.44 -16.55 -6.17
N GLU A 79 22.90 -17.66 -6.75
CA GLU A 79 23.39 -18.81 -6.01
C GLU A 79 24.53 -18.39 -5.07
N GLY A 80 24.45 -18.79 -3.80
CA GLY A 80 25.43 -18.43 -2.78
C GLY A 80 25.15 -17.13 -2.01
N ASP A 81 24.17 -16.29 -2.40
CA ASP A 81 23.87 -15.04 -1.69
C ASP A 81 23.52 -15.25 -0.20
N ASP A 82 23.97 -14.35 0.68
CA ASP A 82 23.61 -14.27 2.10
C ASP A 82 22.81 -12.99 2.37
N LEU A 83 21.51 -13.16 2.57
CA LEU A 83 20.49 -12.12 2.72
C LEU A 83 20.30 -11.81 4.20
N ARG A 84 20.39 -10.53 4.58
CA ARG A 84 20.37 -10.07 5.98
C ARG A 84 19.41 -8.90 6.15
N THR A 85 18.39 -9.06 6.99
CA THR A 85 17.46 -7.98 7.34
C THR A 85 17.90 -7.26 8.62
N ASP A 86 17.74 -5.93 8.65
CA ASP A 86 18.05 -5.13 9.84
C ASP A 86 16.98 -5.28 10.96
N LYS A 87 17.20 -4.58 12.08
CA LYS A 87 16.29 -4.61 13.24
C LYS A 87 14.96 -3.87 13.02
N ARG A 88 14.81 -3.10 11.94
CA ARG A 88 13.68 -2.18 11.71
C ARG A 88 12.60 -2.75 10.78
N GLY A 89 12.94 -3.73 9.93
CA GLY A 89 11.95 -4.33 9.04
C GLY A 89 12.40 -5.62 8.38
N GLY A 90 11.50 -6.21 7.61
CA GLY A 90 11.73 -7.46 6.88
C GLY A 90 11.95 -7.26 5.39
N ALA A 91 12.01 -8.37 4.65
CA ALA A 91 12.08 -8.40 3.20
C ALA A 91 11.25 -9.54 2.60
N LEU A 92 10.70 -9.32 1.40
CA LEU A 92 10.06 -10.34 0.57
C LEU A 92 10.95 -10.65 -0.62
N ILE A 93 11.24 -11.94 -0.82
CA ILE A 93 11.89 -12.47 -2.00
C ILE A 93 10.96 -13.45 -2.72
N GLU A 94 11.16 -13.56 -4.02
CA GLU A 94 10.51 -14.50 -4.92
C GLU A 94 11.61 -15.23 -5.68
N LEU A 95 11.62 -16.56 -5.63
CA LEU A 95 12.66 -17.40 -6.23
C LEU A 95 12.10 -18.03 -7.53
N ASP A 96 12.64 -19.19 -7.91
CA ASP A 96 12.03 -20.10 -8.89
C ASP A 96 10.49 -20.07 -8.84
N THR A 97 9.87 -20.01 -10.02
CA THR A 97 8.43 -19.79 -10.23
C THR A 97 7.54 -20.47 -9.20
N GLY A 98 6.89 -19.66 -8.35
CA GLY A 98 5.95 -20.12 -7.32
C GLY A 98 6.50 -20.17 -5.88
N ILE A 99 7.79 -19.94 -5.66
CA ILE A 99 8.38 -19.88 -4.31
C ILE A 99 8.47 -18.43 -3.82
N GLN A 100 7.68 -18.08 -2.80
CA GLN A 100 7.76 -16.81 -2.08
C GLN A 100 8.33 -17.04 -0.69
N ALA A 101 9.29 -16.19 -0.26
CA ALA A 101 9.83 -16.23 1.09
C ALA A 101 9.90 -14.83 1.71
N GLY A 102 9.34 -14.70 2.91
CA GLY A 102 9.41 -13.51 3.73
C GLY A 102 10.46 -13.70 4.80
N LEU A 103 11.42 -12.79 4.89
CA LEU A 103 12.42 -12.71 5.96
C LEU A 103 11.93 -11.67 6.98
N ASN A 104 11.74 -12.06 8.24
CA ASN A 104 11.40 -11.13 9.31
C ASN A 104 12.64 -10.28 9.70
N ARG A 105 12.51 -9.29 10.59
CA ARG A 105 13.64 -8.51 11.14
C ARG A 105 14.73 -9.40 11.74
N ASN A 106 15.99 -8.96 11.69
CA ASN A 106 17.17 -9.70 12.22
C ASN A 106 17.35 -11.13 11.68
N THR A 107 16.93 -11.40 10.44
CA THR A 107 17.03 -12.71 9.79
C THR A 107 18.26 -12.77 8.90
N SER A 108 18.98 -13.90 8.91
CA SER A 108 20.03 -14.21 7.93
C SER A 108 19.69 -15.51 7.22
N LEU A 109 19.63 -15.45 5.89
CA LEU A 109 19.23 -16.54 5.01
C LEU A 109 20.29 -16.68 3.91
N LYS A 110 20.85 -17.87 3.70
CA LYS A 110 21.71 -18.14 2.54
C LYS A 110 20.96 -18.97 1.50
N ILE A 111 21.03 -18.56 0.24
CA ILE A 111 20.49 -19.31 -0.89
C ILE A 111 21.59 -20.25 -1.40
N VAL A 112 21.30 -21.55 -1.47
CA VAL A 112 22.13 -22.53 -2.20
C VAL A 112 21.25 -23.55 -2.91
N SER A 113 21.84 -24.37 -3.77
CA SER A 113 21.17 -25.46 -4.48
C SER A 113 21.96 -26.77 -4.38
N ARG A 114 21.27 -27.91 -4.43
CA ARG A 114 21.86 -29.27 -4.47
C ARG A 114 21.30 -30.00 -5.68
N TRP A 115 22.16 -30.59 -6.51
CA TRP A 115 21.72 -31.44 -7.60
C TRP A 115 21.60 -32.90 -7.14
N GLU A 116 20.48 -33.54 -7.47
CA GLU A 116 20.23 -34.96 -7.25
C GLU A 116 19.78 -35.61 -8.56
N LYS A 117 20.36 -36.76 -8.90
CA LYS A 117 20.14 -37.46 -10.17
C LYS A 117 18.67 -37.71 -10.52
N GLU A 118 17.84 -38.00 -9.51
CA GLU A 118 16.42 -38.33 -9.67
C GLU A 118 15.49 -37.13 -9.49
N LYS A 119 15.90 -36.09 -8.75
CA LYS A 119 15.05 -34.93 -8.39
C LYS A 119 15.45 -33.63 -9.11
N GLY A 120 16.56 -33.63 -9.84
CA GLY A 120 17.16 -32.45 -10.44
C GLY A 120 17.74 -31.50 -9.38
N THR A 121 17.69 -30.20 -9.67
CA THR A 121 18.18 -29.16 -8.76
C THR A 121 17.16 -28.86 -7.67
N ILE A 122 17.48 -29.22 -6.43
CA ILE A 122 16.74 -28.85 -5.22
C ILE A 122 17.25 -27.47 -4.75
N ARG A 123 16.31 -26.53 -4.53
CA ARG A 123 16.63 -25.24 -3.93
C ARG A 123 16.64 -25.36 -2.41
N ILE A 124 17.66 -24.80 -1.76
CA ILE A 124 17.87 -24.86 -0.32
C ILE A 124 17.97 -23.44 0.24
N LEU A 125 17.16 -23.15 1.26
CA LEU A 125 17.21 -21.89 2.01
C LEU A 125 17.79 -22.16 3.41
N ARG A 126 19.05 -21.80 3.60
CA ARG A 126 19.78 -21.95 4.86
C ARG A 126 19.46 -20.80 5.80
N LEU A 127 18.47 -20.98 6.67
CA LEU A 127 18.13 -20.04 7.73
C LEU A 127 19.18 -20.16 8.85
N LYS A 128 19.97 -19.11 9.06
CA LYS A 128 21.03 -19.07 10.09
C LYS A 128 20.54 -18.51 11.42
N GLN A 129 19.64 -17.52 11.35
CA GLN A 129 19.01 -16.87 12.50
C GLN A 129 17.70 -16.20 12.05
N GLY A 130 16.81 -15.93 13.01
CA GLY A 130 15.58 -15.17 12.78
C GLY A 130 14.41 -16.05 12.34
N MET A 131 13.50 -15.48 11.55
CA MET A 131 12.23 -16.09 11.18
C MET A 131 11.96 -15.94 9.69
N LEU A 132 11.55 -17.05 9.08
CA LEU A 132 11.21 -17.17 7.67
C LEU A 132 9.75 -17.60 7.54
N TRP A 133 8.97 -16.87 6.77
CA TRP A 133 7.71 -17.36 6.20
C TRP A 133 7.98 -17.83 4.77
N VAL A 134 7.37 -18.94 4.37
CA VAL A 134 7.50 -19.49 3.01
C VAL A 134 6.12 -19.89 2.51
N LYS A 135 5.80 -19.53 1.26
CA LYS A 135 4.67 -20.07 0.51
C LYS A 135 5.16 -20.62 -0.82
N THR A 136 4.70 -21.81 -1.17
CA THR A 136 4.99 -22.47 -2.45
C THR A 136 3.69 -22.80 -3.17
N THR A 137 3.50 -22.30 -4.39
CA THR A 137 2.44 -22.81 -5.28
C THR A 137 2.91 -24.09 -5.95
N GLY A 138 1.98 -25.02 -6.22
CA GLY A 138 2.31 -26.41 -6.60
C GLY A 138 3.19 -26.52 -7.85
N GLY A 139 4.17 -27.43 -7.79
CA GLY A 139 5.09 -27.74 -8.88
C GLY A 139 5.94 -28.97 -8.60
N LEU A 140 6.76 -29.38 -9.59
CA LEU A 140 7.66 -30.54 -9.47
C LEU A 140 8.96 -30.24 -8.71
N LYS A 141 9.38 -28.98 -8.63
CA LYS A 141 10.62 -28.58 -7.95
C LYS A 141 10.48 -28.68 -6.44
N GLN A 142 11.39 -29.38 -5.79
CA GLN A 142 11.46 -29.52 -4.34
C GLN A 142 12.23 -28.34 -3.72
N LEU A 143 11.71 -27.83 -2.61
CA LEU A 143 12.35 -26.81 -1.79
C LEU A 143 12.73 -27.43 -0.44
N GLU A 144 13.91 -27.09 0.06
CA GLU A 144 14.35 -27.41 1.42
C GLU A 144 14.64 -26.11 2.19
N VAL A 145 14.25 -26.07 3.47
CA VAL A 145 14.68 -25.02 4.40
C VAL A 145 15.52 -25.67 5.49
N GLU A 146 16.81 -25.36 5.48
CA GLU A 146 17.80 -25.86 6.44
C GLU A 146 17.94 -24.89 7.62
N THR A 147 18.05 -25.43 8.83
CA THR A 147 18.39 -24.73 10.07
C THR A 147 19.53 -25.48 10.78
N PRO A 148 20.18 -24.91 11.81
CA PRO A 148 21.27 -25.59 12.53
C PRO A 148 20.89 -26.91 13.22
N VAL A 149 19.59 -27.24 13.36
CA VAL A 149 19.11 -28.44 14.08
C VAL A 149 18.12 -29.30 13.28
N ALA A 150 17.59 -28.80 12.16
CA ALA A 150 16.52 -29.45 11.40
C ALA A 150 16.45 -29.01 9.93
N ILE A 151 15.86 -29.86 9.09
CA ILE A 151 15.57 -29.61 7.68
C ILE A 151 14.05 -29.73 7.48
N ALA A 152 13.45 -28.78 6.78
CA ALA A 152 12.07 -28.84 6.34
C ALA A 152 12.01 -29.10 4.83
N VAL A 153 11.47 -30.24 4.41
CA VAL A 153 11.21 -30.56 3.00
C VAL A 153 9.81 -30.07 2.63
N VAL A 154 9.72 -29.30 1.55
CA VAL A 154 8.59 -28.42 1.23
C VAL A 154 8.04 -28.71 -0.16
N LYS A 155 6.72 -28.94 -0.24
CA LYS A 155 5.97 -29.06 -1.50
C LYS A 155 4.52 -28.59 -1.34
N GLY A 156 4.16 -27.47 -1.98
CA GLY A 156 2.78 -26.98 -2.01
C GLY A 156 2.24 -26.56 -0.64
N THR A 157 3.04 -25.83 0.14
CA THR A 157 2.69 -25.41 1.52
C THR A 157 2.81 -23.91 1.74
N GLU A 158 2.15 -23.44 2.81
CA GLU A 158 2.43 -22.17 3.48
C GLU A 158 2.81 -22.45 4.94
N PHE A 159 3.96 -21.96 5.40
CA PHE A 159 4.45 -22.20 6.77
C PHE A 159 5.38 -21.09 7.28
N VAL A 160 5.63 -21.11 8.58
CA VAL A 160 6.62 -20.25 9.26
C VAL A 160 7.61 -21.14 10.01
N ILE A 161 8.90 -20.83 9.88
CA ILE A 161 9.99 -21.46 10.62
C ILE A 161 10.83 -20.37 11.31
N GLU A 162 11.16 -20.59 12.58
CA GLU A 162 11.84 -19.62 13.44
C GLU A 162 12.96 -20.31 14.23
N ILE A 163 14.16 -19.73 14.22
CA ILE A 163 15.26 -20.11 15.12
C ILE A 163 15.17 -19.27 16.39
N LEU A 164 14.95 -19.96 17.51
CA LEU A 164 14.86 -19.37 18.84
C LEU A 164 16.24 -19.00 19.39
N LYS A 165 16.28 -18.14 20.42
CA LYS A 165 17.53 -17.68 21.05
C LYS A 165 18.43 -18.80 21.60
N ASN A 166 17.87 -19.98 21.89
CA ASN A 166 18.61 -21.16 22.37
C ASN A 166 19.12 -22.07 21.23
N GLY A 167 18.98 -21.68 19.96
CA GLY A 167 19.41 -22.45 18.79
C GLY A 167 18.45 -23.57 18.36
N ASN A 168 17.39 -23.83 19.13
CA ASN A 168 16.30 -24.71 18.70
C ASN A 168 15.42 -23.98 17.67
N CYS A 169 14.63 -24.71 16.87
CA CYS A 169 13.70 -24.09 15.93
C CYS A 169 12.27 -24.59 16.06
N THR A 170 11.31 -23.74 15.69
CA THR A 170 9.88 -24.05 15.65
C THR A 170 9.40 -24.01 14.21
N LEU A 171 8.50 -24.91 13.83
CA LEU A 171 7.88 -24.96 12.51
C LEU A 171 6.35 -25.01 12.66
N LYS A 172 5.66 -24.07 12.02
CA LYS A 172 4.21 -23.84 12.11
C LYS A 172 3.62 -23.90 10.70
N VAL A 173 2.81 -24.91 10.38
CA VAL A 173 2.23 -25.08 9.03
C VAL A 173 0.86 -24.46 8.96
N ILE A 174 0.69 -23.47 8.09
CA ILE A 174 -0.55 -22.73 7.85
C ILE A 174 -1.41 -23.45 6.81
N GLU A 175 -0.78 -24.05 5.81
CA GLU A 175 -1.43 -24.79 4.72
C GLU A 175 -0.51 -25.91 4.22
N GLY A 176 -1.05 -27.11 4.01
CA GLY A 176 -0.35 -28.24 3.40
C GLY A 176 0.32 -29.20 4.40
N LEU A 177 1.43 -29.80 3.97
CA LEU A 177 2.23 -30.79 4.73
C LEU A 177 3.72 -30.49 4.57
N VAL A 178 4.43 -30.28 5.68
CA VAL A 178 5.89 -30.18 5.71
C VAL A 178 6.48 -31.43 6.35
N GLU A 179 7.40 -32.08 5.63
CA GLU A 179 8.25 -33.16 6.12
C GLU A 179 9.39 -32.53 6.95
N PHE A 180 9.24 -32.52 8.28
CA PHE A 180 10.18 -31.85 9.18
C PHE A 180 11.14 -32.86 9.83
N GLY A 181 12.41 -32.81 9.44
CA GLY A 181 13.44 -33.76 9.80
C GLY A 181 14.50 -33.20 10.75
N THR A 182 15.02 -34.08 11.59
CA THR A 182 16.25 -33.90 12.39
C THR A 182 17.18 -35.08 12.13
N ALA A 183 18.43 -35.03 12.58
CA ALA A 183 19.34 -36.18 12.54
C ALA A 183 18.81 -37.43 13.30
N PHE A 184 17.75 -37.27 14.12
CA PHE A 184 17.14 -38.31 14.94
C PHE A 184 15.75 -38.73 14.41
N GLY A 185 15.42 -38.35 13.17
CA GLY A 185 14.22 -38.77 12.45
C GLY A 185 13.28 -37.62 12.07
N THR A 186 12.23 -37.97 11.33
CA THR A 186 11.25 -37.06 10.71
C THR A 186 9.90 -37.05 11.41
N CYS A 187 9.15 -35.96 11.18
CA CYS A 187 7.80 -35.72 11.66
C CYS A 187 6.98 -35.03 10.54
N PRO A 188 5.83 -35.59 10.11
CA PRO A 188 4.93 -34.94 9.17
C PRO A 188 4.11 -33.84 9.89
N ILE A 189 4.30 -32.58 9.52
CA ILE A 189 3.62 -31.43 10.14
C ILE A 189 2.55 -30.90 9.18
N ARG A 190 1.28 -30.94 9.60
CA ARG A 190 0.11 -30.60 8.77
C ARG A 190 -0.45 -29.21 9.09
N THR A 191 -1.27 -28.67 8.19
CA THR A 191 -2.15 -27.51 8.39
C THR A 191 -2.61 -27.35 9.85
N SER A 192 -2.50 -26.13 10.39
CA SER A 192 -2.90 -25.75 11.76
C SER A 192 -2.13 -26.45 12.89
N THR A 193 -0.93 -26.96 12.63
CA THR A 193 -0.08 -27.59 13.66
C THR A 193 1.33 -26.98 13.76
N VAL A 194 1.93 -27.17 14.93
CA VAL A 194 3.31 -26.77 15.26
C VAL A 194 4.14 -27.97 15.72
N SER A 195 5.43 -27.97 15.38
CA SER A 195 6.44 -28.86 15.94
C SER A 195 7.72 -28.10 16.29
N TYR A 196 8.48 -28.67 17.22
CA TYR A 196 9.73 -28.12 17.74
C TYR A 196 10.86 -29.09 17.41
N ALA A 197 11.98 -28.58 16.89
CA ALA A 197 13.22 -29.33 16.79
C ALA A 197 14.21 -28.82 17.83
N VAL A 198 14.74 -29.75 18.62
CA VAL A 198 15.71 -29.49 19.69
C VAL A 198 17.03 -30.15 19.32
N LYS A 199 18.15 -29.44 19.51
CA LYS A 199 19.49 -29.99 19.22
C LYS A 199 19.67 -31.35 19.94
N GLY A 200 20.09 -32.37 19.19
CA GLY A 200 20.33 -33.72 19.73
C GLY A 200 19.06 -34.56 19.95
N LYS A 201 17.89 -34.14 19.47
CA LYS A 201 16.62 -34.87 19.68
C LYS A 201 15.80 -34.96 18.39
N LYS A 202 14.89 -35.93 18.34
CA LYS A 202 13.85 -36.00 17.30
C LYS A 202 12.92 -34.79 17.43
N CYS A 203 12.39 -34.31 16.31
CA CYS A 203 11.28 -33.36 16.26
C CYS A 203 10.11 -33.82 17.16
N THR A 204 9.42 -32.87 17.79
CA THR A 204 8.25 -33.20 18.61
C THR A 204 7.07 -33.63 17.75
N LYS A 205 6.19 -34.49 18.29
CA LYS A 205 4.87 -34.74 17.70
C LYS A 205 4.15 -33.41 17.44
N ALA A 206 3.48 -33.30 16.31
CA ALA A 206 2.74 -32.10 15.94
C ALA A 206 1.56 -31.85 16.90
N VAL A 207 1.35 -30.60 17.29
CA VAL A 207 0.25 -30.16 18.17
C VAL A 207 -0.54 -29.06 17.48
N ILE A 208 -1.87 -29.03 17.66
CA ILE A 208 -2.74 -27.98 17.10
C ILE A 208 -2.37 -26.63 17.72
N ALA A 209 -2.28 -25.59 16.89
CA ALA A 209 -1.98 -24.23 17.33
C ALA A 209 -2.61 -23.16 16.41
N ASP A 210 -2.80 -21.94 16.93
CA ASP A 210 -3.10 -20.77 16.11
C ASP A 210 -1.85 -20.33 15.33
N VAL A 211 -1.64 -20.98 14.20
CA VAL A 211 -0.51 -20.74 13.29
C VAL A 211 -0.68 -19.50 12.43
N LYS A 212 -1.91 -19.04 12.16
CA LYS A 212 -2.18 -17.95 11.19
C LYS A 212 -1.54 -16.64 11.65
N ARG A 213 -1.65 -16.33 12.95
CA ARG A 213 -1.02 -15.15 13.56
C ARG A 213 0.50 -15.08 13.33
N ALA A 214 1.18 -16.22 13.15
CA ALA A 214 2.63 -16.26 12.91
C ALA A 214 3.04 -15.68 11.54
N ALA A 215 2.12 -15.53 10.59
CA ALA A 215 2.37 -14.92 9.27
C ALA A 215 1.78 -13.52 9.09
N ASN A 216 1.05 -12.96 10.07
CA ASN A 216 0.38 -11.65 9.93
C ASN A 216 1.33 -10.51 9.52
N TRP A 217 2.57 -10.53 10.00
CA TRP A 217 3.61 -9.55 9.64
C TRP A 217 3.96 -9.54 8.14
N THR A 218 3.65 -10.62 7.41
CA THR A 218 3.93 -10.71 5.97
C THR A 218 2.96 -9.90 5.12
N ALA A 219 1.79 -9.49 5.64
CA ALA A 219 0.80 -8.70 4.89
C ALA A 219 1.40 -7.39 4.37
N GLU A 220 2.17 -6.69 5.21
CA GLU A 220 2.89 -5.48 4.84
C GLU A 220 3.91 -5.75 3.73
N LEU A 221 4.65 -6.86 3.81
CA LEU A 221 5.69 -7.24 2.83
C LEU A 221 5.11 -7.69 1.49
N ARG A 222 4.02 -8.46 1.51
CA ARG A 222 3.29 -8.94 0.33
C ARG A 222 2.54 -7.82 -0.39
N GLY A 223 2.52 -6.61 0.17
CA GLY A 223 1.87 -5.46 -0.44
C GLY A 223 0.35 -5.61 -0.47
N ALA A 224 -0.22 -6.34 0.49
CA ALA A 224 -1.64 -6.22 0.78
C ALA A 224 -1.88 -4.77 1.23
N GLU A 225 -2.37 -3.94 0.31
CA GLU A 225 -2.91 -2.64 0.66
C GLU A 225 -4.07 -2.91 1.62
N ARG A 226 -4.05 -2.29 2.81
CA ARG A 226 -5.21 -2.29 3.71
C ARG A 226 -6.41 -1.90 2.88
N THR A 227 -7.46 -2.71 2.91
CA THR A 227 -8.61 -2.55 2.02
C THR A 227 -9.23 -1.17 2.21
N VAL A 228 -9.98 -0.69 1.20
CA VAL A 228 -10.72 0.58 1.30
C VAL A 228 -11.54 0.62 2.60
N ALA A 229 -12.15 -0.50 2.98
CA ALA A 229 -12.89 -0.66 4.23
C ALA A 229 -12.02 -0.55 5.50
N GLU A 230 -10.83 -1.18 5.54
CA GLU A 230 -9.93 -1.09 6.71
C GLU A 230 -9.32 0.32 6.87
N GLN A 231 -9.07 1.03 5.76
CA GLN A 231 -8.62 2.42 5.83
C GLN A 231 -9.76 3.40 6.13
N ALA A 232 -10.98 3.16 5.62
CA ALA A 232 -12.16 3.92 6.03
C ALA A 232 -12.43 3.75 7.54
N ALA A 233 -12.27 2.53 8.06
CA ALA A 233 -12.38 2.23 9.50
C ALA A 233 -11.28 2.88 10.38
N SER A 234 -10.27 3.53 9.79
CA SER A 234 -9.30 4.34 10.54
C SER A 234 -9.75 5.79 10.78
N LEU A 235 -10.79 6.25 10.08
CA LEU A 235 -11.47 7.51 10.38
C LEU A 235 -12.66 7.28 11.32
N PRO A 236 -12.98 8.22 12.22
CA PRO A 236 -14.23 8.19 12.97
C PRO A 236 -15.44 8.38 12.04
N THR A 237 -16.54 7.70 12.34
CA THR A 237 -17.78 7.75 11.53
C THR A 237 -18.64 8.98 11.85
N PHE A 238 -19.17 9.63 10.82
CA PHE A 238 -20.16 10.71 10.88
C PHE A 238 -21.48 10.27 10.21
N TRP A 239 -22.08 9.18 10.68
CA TRP A 239 -23.32 8.64 10.12
C TRP A 239 -24.16 7.83 11.13
N PRO A 240 -25.51 7.97 11.11
CA PRO A 240 -26.25 9.04 10.44
C PRO A 240 -25.93 10.40 11.08
N PRO A 241 -25.82 11.49 10.31
CA PRO A 241 -25.67 12.82 10.89
C PRO A 241 -26.97 13.22 11.60
N PRO A 242 -26.90 13.98 12.72
CA PRO A 242 -28.10 14.51 13.33
C PRO A 242 -28.72 15.60 12.51
N ASP A 243 -29.97 15.87 12.86
CA ASP A 243 -30.73 17.05 12.53
C ASP A 243 -29.89 18.34 12.59
N ALA A 244 -29.48 18.82 11.40
CA ALA A 244 -28.83 20.12 11.24
C ALA A 244 -29.84 21.26 11.44
N SER A 245 -29.33 22.43 11.85
CA SER A 245 -30.10 23.68 11.93
C SER A 245 -30.61 24.14 10.57
N THR A 246 -29.78 23.96 9.54
CA THR A 246 -30.08 24.16 8.12
C THR A 246 -29.04 23.41 7.28
N HIS A 247 -29.23 23.33 5.97
CA HIS A 247 -28.26 22.71 5.05
C HIS A 247 -28.20 23.46 3.71
N GLN A 248 -27.16 23.18 2.92
CA GLN A 248 -26.97 23.71 1.57
C GLN A 248 -26.19 22.71 0.70
N LYS A 249 -26.74 22.31 -0.44
CA LYS A 249 -25.94 21.62 -1.47
C LYS A 249 -24.91 22.59 -2.06
N ILE A 250 -23.66 22.17 -2.13
CA ILE A 250 -22.57 22.92 -2.77
C ILE A 250 -22.59 22.55 -4.27
N PRO A 251 -22.74 23.51 -5.20
CA PRO A 251 -22.66 23.22 -6.63
C PRO A 251 -21.33 22.55 -7.00
N ARG A 252 -21.39 21.50 -7.83
CA ARG A 252 -20.24 20.68 -8.22
C ARG A 252 -19.13 21.54 -8.84
N GLU A 253 -19.51 22.55 -9.62
CA GLU A 253 -18.63 23.48 -10.33
C GLU A 253 -17.73 24.30 -9.40
N LEU A 254 -18.15 24.54 -8.15
CA LEU A 254 -17.34 25.25 -7.15
C LEU A 254 -16.20 24.41 -6.56
N LEU A 255 -16.29 23.08 -6.71
CA LEU A 255 -15.33 22.09 -6.21
C LEU A 255 -14.52 21.45 -7.34
N ALA A 256 -15.18 21.23 -8.49
CA ALA A 256 -14.67 20.59 -9.70
C ALA A 256 -15.12 21.41 -10.94
N SER A 257 -14.44 22.53 -11.20
CA SER A 257 -14.83 23.51 -12.22
C SER A 257 -14.54 23.07 -13.67
N ASP A 258 -13.53 22.25 -13.88
CA ASP A 258 -13.11 21.78 -15.22
C ASP A 258 -13.75 20.42 -15.54
N LYS A 259 -14.82 20.44 -16.34
CA LYS A 259 -15.56 19.22 -16.72
C LYS A 259 -14.74 18.23 -17.56
N THR A 260 -13.57 18.61 -18.07
CA THR A 260 -12.69 17.71 -18.84
C THR A 260 -11.70 16.94 -17.95
N ARG A 261 -11.55 17.37 -16.69
CA ARG A 261 -10.60 16.81 -15.74
C ARG A 261 -11.25 15.79 -14.81
N THR A 262 -10.61 14.63 -14.64
CA THR A 262 -10.94 13.72 -13.54
C THR A 262 -10.47 14.31 -12.20
N TYR A 263 -11.40 14.46 -11.25
CA TYR A 263 -11.11 14.86 -9.88
C TYR A 263 -11.09 13.65 -8.95
N THR A 264 -10.23 13.67 -7.93
CA THR A 264 -10.29 12.74 -6.79
C THR A 264 -10.88 13.40 -5.56
N TRP A 265 -11.23 12.59 -4.55
CA TRP A 265 -11.66 13.09 -3.24
C TRP A 265 -10.65 14.06 -2.62
N ALA A 266 -9.34 13.81 -2.78
CA ALA A 266 -8.30 14.74 -2.33
C ALA A 266 -8.32 16.09 -3.07
N ASN A 267 -8.72 16.13 -4.35
CA ASN A 267 -8.79 17.40 -5.07
C ASN A 267 -9.92 18.29 -4.54
N VAL A 268 -11.12 17.74 -4.33
CA VAL A 268 -12.26 18.50 -3.80
C VAL A 268 -12.12 18.82 -2.32
N ALA A 269 -11.51 17.92 -1.53
CA ALA A 269 -11.15 18.18 -0.15
C ALA A 269 -10.15 19.34 -0.04
N ALA A 270 -9.04 19.31 -0.79
CA ALA A 270 -8.06 20.39 -0.80
C ALA A 270 -8.63 21.74 -1.28
N ARG A 271 -9.57 21.72 -2.24
CA ARG A 271 -10.28 22.93 -2.69
C ARG A 271 -11.10 23.57 -1.56
N LEU A 272 -11.80 22.74 -0.78
CA LEU A 272 -12.59 23.17 0.37
C LEU A 272 -11.71 23.58 1.57
N GLU A 273 -10.67 22.81 1.90
CA GLU A 273 -9.68 23.15 2.92
C GLU A 273 -9.04 24.50 2.63
N LYS A 274 -8.67 24.79 1.37
CA LYS A 274 -8.17 26.10 0.99
C LYS A 274 -9.20 27.20 1.21
N ALA A 275 -10.46 26.99 0.81
CA ALA A 275 -11.53 27.97 1.02
C ALA A 275 -11.84 28.22 2.51
N LEU A 276 -11.63 27.23 3.37
CA LEU A 276 -11.68 27.34 4.82
C LEU A 276 -10.45 28.09 5.36
N ALA A 277 -9.24 27.74 4.94
CA ALA A 277 -7.99 28.39 5.37
C ALA A 277 -7.95 29.89 4.98
N ASP A 278 -8.34 30.21 3.74
CA ASP A 278 -8.46 31.59 3.23
C ASP A 278 -9.43 32.45 4.07
N ASN A 279 -10.34 31.82 4.81
CA ASN A 279 -11.31 32.47 5.72
C ASN A 279 -10.99 32.22 7.20
N GLY A 280 -9.78 31.77 7.54
CA GLY A 280 -9.26 31.70 8.90
C GLY A 280 -9.65 30.50 9.74
N TYR A 281 -10.21 29.44 9.15
CA TYR A 281 -10.38 28.14 9.81
C TYR A 281 -9.05 27.36 9.72
N SER A 282 -8.55 26.82 10.83
CA SER A 282 -7.19 26.26 10.93
C SER A 282 -7.13 24.75 11.12
N SER A 283 -8.23 24.09 11.49
CA SER A 283 -8.21 22.66 11.85
C SER A 283 -9.53 21.94 11.54
N PRO A 284 -9.90 21.78 10.26
CA PRO A 284 -10.99 20.87 9.89
C PRO A 284 -10.59 19.40 10.14
N GLY A 285 -11.55 18.57 10.52
CA GLY A 285 -11.33 17.13 10.78
C GLY A 285 -12.03 16.23 9.75
N TYR A 286 -11.37 15.14 9.35
CA TYR A 286 -11.91 14.14 8.44
C TYR A 286 -12.69 13.04 9.17
N TYR A 287 -13.84 12.67 8.59
CA TYR A 287 -14.74 11.63 9.08
C TYR A 287 -15.17 10.70 7.94
N ALA A 288 -15.42 9.43 8.25
CA ALA A 288 -16.01 8.48 7.30
C ALA A 288 -17.54 8.64 7.24
N VAL A 289 -18.10 8.59 6.04
CA VAL A 289 -19.55 8.45 5.78
C VAL A 289 -19.75 7.34 4.74
N PRO A 290 -20.99 6.83 4.52
CA PRO A 290 -21.25 5.84 3.49
C PRO A 290 -20.73 6.32 2.13
N GLU A 291 -19.92 5.48 1.48
CA GLU A 291 -19.39 5.70 0.13
C GLU A 291 -18.69 7.06 -0.07
N GLY A 292 -18.13 7.63 1.01
CA GLY A 292 -17.65 9.01 0.99
C GLY A 292 -16.86 9.44 2.21
N PHE A 293 -16.71 10.75 2.36
CA PHE A 293 -16.07 11.38 3.52
C PHE A 293 -16.80 12.67 3.94
N ALA A 294 -16.59 13.11 5.17
CA ALA A 294 -17.00 14.42 5.63
C ALA A 294 -15.81 15.22 6.18
N LEU A 295 -15.83 16.53 5.95
CA LEU A 295 -14.88 17.50 6.48
C LEU A 295 -15.63 18.44 7.43
N ILE A 296 -15.30 18.40 8.72
CA ILE A 296 -16.03 19.14 9.77
C ILE A 296 -15.18 20.28 10.30
N SER A 297 -15.72 21.50 10.33
CA SER A 297 -15.02 22.69 10.81
C SER A 297 -14.79 22.66 12.32
N GLN A 298 -13.82 23.46 12.78
CA GLN A 298 -13.78 23.88 14.19
C GLN A 298 -15.04 24.70 14.56
N LEU A 299 -15.32 24.82 15.86
CA LEU A 299 -16.39 25.68 16.37
C LEU A 299 -16.05 27.15 16.11
N GLU A 300 -17.00 27.91 15.57
CA GLU A 300 -16.87 29.33 15.25
C GLU A 300 -17.89 30.16 16.03
N ARG A 301 -17.46 31.24 16.68
CA ARG A 301 -18.40 32.25 17.22
C ARG A 301 -18.87 33.19 16.11
N ILE A 302 -20.17 33.41 16.04
CA ILE A 302 -20.84 34.23 15.02
C ILE A 302 -21.72 35.32 15.64
N ASN A 303 -22.06 36.32 14.85
CA ASN A 303 -23.03 37.36 15.17
C ASN A 303 -24.45 36.91 14.76
N GLN A 304 -25.49 37.69 15.12
CA GLN A 304 -26.91 37.39 14.80
C GLN A 304 -27.23 37.35 13.29
N ASP A 305 -26.39 37.96 12.45
CA ASP A 305 -26.49 37.91 10.99
C ASP A 305 -25.70 36.75 10.36
N ALA A 306 -25.18 35.83 11.19
CA ALA A 306 -24.27 34.73 10.84
C ALA A 306 -22.90 35.17 10.30
N THR A 307 -22.54 36.46 10.36
CA THR A 307 -21.15 36.86 10.10
C THR A 307 -20.23 36.35 11.21
N PRO A 308 -18.95 36.08 10.90
CA PRO A 308 -17.95 35.77 11.92
C PRO A 308 -17.87 36.90 12.96
N ALA A 309 -17.74 36.53 14.24
CA ALA A 309 -17.38 37.51 15.27
C ALA A 309 -15.97 38.09 15.01
N SER A 310 -15.59 39.16 15.71
CA SER A 310 -14.28 39.80 15.51
C SER A 310 -13.13 38.81 15.75
N PRO A 311 -11.97 38.93 15.06
CA PRO A 311 -10.88 37.96 15.15
C PRO A 311 -10.42 37.67 16.59
N GLU A 312 -10.51 38.66 17.47
CA GLU A 312 -10.18 38.56 18.89
C GLU A 312 -11.06 37.60 19.70
N VAL A 313 -12.30 37.34 19.26
CA VAL A 313 -13.29 36.52 20.00
C VAL A 313 -13.91 35.39 19.16
N ARG A 314 -13.72 35.39 17.84
CA ARG A 314 -14.21 34.37 16.89
C ARG A 314 -13.82 32.95 17.26
N TRP A 315 -12.56 32.80 17.68
CA TRP A 315 -11.92 31.53 18.03
C TRP A 315 -11.52 31.43 19.50
N LYS A 316 -11.62 32.52 20.28
CA LYS A 316 -11.34 32.47 21.72
C LYS A 316 -12.51 31.85 22.47
N ILE A 317 -12.15 30.92 23.34
CA ILE A 317 -13.03 30.19 24.23
C ILE A 317 -12.31 30.19 25.58
N LYS A 318 -12.94 30.74 26.61
CA LYS A 318 -12.37 30.81 27.97
C LYS A 318 -12.47 29.44 28.63
N VAL A 319 -11.44 28.62 28.47
CA VAL A 319 -11.34 27.28 29.09
C VAL A 319 -10.00 27.12 29.78
N ASP A 320 -10.01 26.47 30.95
CA ASP A 320 -8.79 26.06 31.64
C ASP A 320 -8.06 24.95 30.85
N PRO A 321 -6.76 25.09 30.53
CA PRO A 321 -5.98 24.09 29.80
C PRO A 321 -6.00 22.68 30.43
N VAL A 322 -6.17 22.57 31.75
CA VAL A 322 -6.18 21.29 32.47
C VAL A 322 -7.35 20.42 32.03
N SER A 323 -8.47 21.01 31.62
CA SER A 323 -9.68 20.30 31.15
C SER A 323 -9.59 19.74 29.72
N ILE A 324 -8.54 20.09 28.95
CA ILE A 324 -8.45 19.80 27.50
C ILE A 324 -7.25 18.87 27.16
N LYS A 325 -6.79 18.04 28.10
CA LYS A 325 -5.68 17.09 27.84
C LYS A 325 -5.98 16.05 26.76
N GLN A 326 -7.26 15.84 26.43
CA GLN A 326 -7.75 15.13 25.24
C GLN A 326 -9.02 15.84 24.76
N PHE A 327 -9.16 16.16 23.47
CA PHE A 327 -10.27 16.97 23.00
C PHE A 327 -11.62 16.24 23.16
N ASN A 328 -12.51 16.83 23.96
CA ASN A 328 -13.83 16.30 24.27
C ASN A 328 -14.86 17.43 24.19
N LEU A 329 -15.76 17.38 23.20
CA LEU A 329 -16.73 18.46 22.99
C LEU A 329 -17.76 18.56 24.14
N ASP A 330 -17.89 17.56 25.02
CA ASP A 330 -18.66 17.67 26.26
C ASP A 330 -18.01 18.57 27.29
N ALA A 331 -16.74 18.32 27.61
CA ALA A 331 -15.97 19.22 28.47
C ALA A 331 -15.90 20.64 27.89
N TYR A 332 -15.78 20.75 26.56
CA TYR A 332 -15.66 22.02 25.83
C TYR A 332 -16.99 22.80 25.75
N LEU A 333 -18.12 22.16 25.40
CA LEU A 333 -19.43 22.81 25.45
C LEU A 333 -19.81 23.15 26.88
N LYS A 334 -19.48 22.31 27.88
CA LYS A 334 -19.66 22.63 29.30
C LYS A 334 -18.83 23.84 29.74
N ALA A 335 -17.60 23.98 29.25
CA ALA A 335 -16.75 25.14 29.56
C ALA A 335 -17.26 26.46 28.96
N LEU A 336 -18.00 26.41 27.85
CA LEU A 336 -18.68 27.59 27.29
C LEU A 336 -19.86 28.07 28.14
N LEU A 337 -20.45 27.22 28.98
CA LEU A 337 -21.62 27.54 29.80
C LEU A 337 -21.26 28.55 30.89
N GLY A 338 -22.10 29.57 31.05
CA GLY A 338 -21.98 30.57 32.12
C GLY A 338 -20.98 31.70 31.88
N ALA A 339 -19.87 31.47 31.15
CA ALA A 339 -18.79 32.46 31.00
C ALA A 339 -18.66 33.13 29.61
N ASP A 340 -19.20 32.50 28.55
CA ASP A 340 -18.88 32.83 27.15
C ASP A 340 -20.10 32.86 26.20
N ALA A 341 -21.23 33.34 26.73
CA ALA A 341 -22.52 33.43 26.02
C ALA A 341 -22.43 34.05 24.60
N GLY A 342 -23.26 33.54 23.68
CA GLY A 342 -23.30 33.99 22.29
C GLY A 342 -23.82 32.92 21.33
N LEU A 343 -23.71 33.22 20.03
CA LEU A 343 -24.05 32.29 18.95
C LEU A 343 -22.78 31.64 18.39
N PHE A 344 -22.90 30.37 18.05
CA PHE A 344 -21.81 29.57 17.48
C PHE A 344 -22.30 28.72 16.32
N ARG A 345 -21.39 28.31 15.44
CA ARG A 345 -21.67 27.26 14.44
C ARG A 345 -20.54 26.25 14.27
N VAL A 346 -20.94 25.07 13.81
CA VAL A 346 -20.09 24.04 13.19
C VAL A 346 -20.66 23.74 11.81
N ILE A 347 -19.79 23.59 10.81
CA ILE A 347 -20.20 23.23 9.45
C ILE A 347 -19.57 21.89 9.09
N ALA A 348 -20.40 20.89 8.79
CA ALA A 348 -19.97 19.59 8.29
C ALA A 348 -20.24 19.52 6.79
N PHE A 349 -19.17 19.46 5.98
CA PHE A 349 -19.25 19.28 4.53
C PHE A 349 -19.18 17.79 4.22
N VAL A 350 -20.30 17.21 3.83
CA VAL A 350 -20.46 15.78 3.55
C VAL A 350 -20.38 15.55 2.04
N PHE A 351 -19.53 14.62 1.62
CA PHE A 351 -19.34 14.19 0.24
C PHE A 351 -19.75 12.72 0.13
N THR A 352 -20.87 12.41 -0.52
CA THR A 352 -21.44 11.05 -0.60
C THR A 352 -22.47 10.95 -1.74
N PRO A 353 -22.68 9.77 -2.36
CA PRO A 353 -23.83 9.53 -3.23
C PRO A 353 -25.08 9.10 -2.44
N VAL A 354 -24.94 8.79 -1.14
CA VAL A 354 -26.01 8.26 -0.29
C VAL A 354 -26.87 9.41 0.27
N PRO A 355 -28.21 9.40 0.06
CA PRO A 355 -29.09 10.44 0.58
C PRO A 355 -28.96 10.64 2.09
N ILE A 356 -28.75 11.89 2.50
CA ILE A 356 -28.62 12.27 3.91
C ILE A 356 -30.01 12.26 4.56
N VAL A 357 -30.33 11.18 5.27
CA VAL A 357 -31.55 11.06 6.09
C VAL A 357 -31.17 11.18 7.57
N THR A 358 -31.50 12.33 8.17
CA THR A 358 -31.33 12.53 9.62
C THR A 358 -32.38 11.71 10.38
N ARG A 359 -31.99 11.08 11.50
CA ARG A 359 -32.92 10.32 12.36
C ARG A 359 -32.77 10.77 13.81
N GLY A 360 -33.87 11.28 14.38
CA GLY A 360 -33.98 11.59 15.81
C GLY A 360 -33.72 13.05 16.15
N LYS A 361 -34.25 13.47 17.31
CA LYS A 361 -33.96 14.77 17.91
C LYS A 361 -32.46 14.84 18.18
N ALA A 362 -31.73 15.69 17.46
CA ALA A 362 -30.32 15.95 17.74
C ALA A 362 -30.15 16.36 19.21
N ASN A 363 -29.67 15.43 20.03
CA ASN A 363 -29.26 15.78 21.37
C ASN A 363 -27.92 16.51 21.24
N ILE A 364 -27.73 17.57 22.01
CA ILE A 364 -26.45 18.28 22.05
C ILE A 364 -25.33 17.31 22.44
N GLU A 365 -25.63 16.24 23.20
CA GLU A 365 -24.75 15.09 23.49
C GLU A 365 -24.21 14.33 22.26
N GLU A 366 -25.00 14.18 21.19
CA GLU A 366 -24.57 13.45 19.98
C GLU A 366 -23.65 14.31 19.12
N ALA A 367 -23.98 15.61 18.99
CA ALA A 367 -23.12 16.60 18.35
C ALA A 367 -21.71 16.66 18.96
N LYS A 368 -21.53 16.18 20.21
CA LYS A 368 -20.24 16.19 20.93
C LYS A 368 -19.21 15.21 20.38
N LEU A 369 -19.60 14.23 19.57
CA LEU A 369 -18.65 13.20 19.15
C LEU A 369 -17.79 13.60 17.93
N TRP A 370 -18.15 14.63 17.16
CA TRP A 370 -17.51 14.94 15.87
C TRP A 370 -16.76 16.27 15.75
N VAL A 371 -16.46 16.97 16.85
CA VAL A 371 -15.50 18.08 16.82
C VAL A 371 -14.21 17.63 17.50
N GLY A 372 -13.08 17.81 16.82
CA GLY A 372 -11.73 17.55 17.35
C GLY A 372 -11.32 16.08 17.52
N LYS A 373 -12.11 15.11 17.01
CA LYS A 373 -11.72 13.68 16.94
C LYS A 373 -11.39 13.19 15.51
N GLY A 374 -11.60 14.04 14.50
CA GLY A 374 -11.43 13.70 13.10
C GLY A 374 -10.00 13.36 12.75
N GLY A 375 -9.81 12.57 11.69
CA GLY A 375 -8.48 12.39 11.11
C GLY A 375 -7.92 13.74 10.65
N SER A 376 -6.62 13.97 10.84
CA SER A 376 -5.93 15.19 10.36
C SER A 376 -5.65 15.18 8.86
N THR A 377 -5.94 14.08 8.18
CA THR A 377 -5.77 13.91 6.73
C THR A 377 -6.68 12.79 6.22
N LEU A 378 -7.05 12.86 4.94
CA LEU A 378 -7.76 11.78 4.25
C LEU A 378 -6.77 10.62 3.97
N PRO A 379 -7.06 9.37 4.39
CA PRO A 379 -6.18 8.23 4.13
C PRO A 379 -5.89 8.04 2.64
N GLN A 380 -4.66 7.63 2.28
CA GLN A 380 -4.18 7.67 0.90
C GLN A 380 -5.04 6.86 -0.10
N VAL A 381 -5.69 5.78 0.35
CA VAL A 381 -6.61 5.00 -0.49
C VAL A 381 -7.93 5.72 -0.73
N LEU A 382 -8.45 6.48 0.26
CA LEU A 382 -9.64 7.33 0.09
C LEU A 382 -9.31 8.56 -0.76
N ALA A 383 -8.14 9.18 -0.53
CA ALA A 383 -7.64 10.34 -1.27
C ALA A 383 -7.54 10.12 -2.80
N LYS A 384 -7.36 8.87 -3.24
CA LYS A 384 -7.27 8.47 -4.64
C LYS A 384 -8.62 8.10 -5.28
N GLN A 385 -9.70 7.98 -4.51
CA GLN A 385 -11.01 7.64 -5.07
C GLN A 385 -11.49 8.76 -6.00
N VAL A 386 -12.13 8.38 -7.11
CA VAL A 386 -12.68 9.34 -8.07
C VAL A 386 -13.86 10.07 -7.43
N TYR A 387 -13.93 11.38 -7.64
CA TYR A 387 -15.10 12.18 -7.30
C TYR A 387 -16.13 12.04 -8.44
N GLY A 388 -16.91 10.95 -8.40
CA GLY A 388 -17.91 10.60 -9.41
C GLY A 388 -19.00 11.67 -9.60
N GLU A 389 -19.72 11.61 -10.71
CA GLU A 389 -20.81 12.56 -11.02
C GLU A 389 -22.03 12.41 -10.08
N ASP A 390 -22.16 11.25 -9.45
CA ASP A 390 -23.12 10.88 -8.41
C ASP A 390 -22.79 11.44 -7.02
N MET A 391 -21.54 11.88 -6.78
CA MET A 391 -21.10 12.38 -5.48
C MET A 391 -21.64 13.79 -5.20
N GLU A 392 -22.66 13.88 -4.35
CA GLU A 392 -23.16 15.17 -3.85
C GLU A 392 -22.29 15.72 -2.72
N ALA A 393 -22.08 17.04 -2.73
CA ALA A 393 -21.46 17.77 -1.64
C ALA A 393 -22.53 18.60 -0.90
N THR A 394 -22.78 18.31 0.39
CA THR A 394 -23.77 19.01 1.21
C THR A 394 -23.13 19.58 2.47
N ALA A 395 -23.26 20.88 2.68
CA ALA A 395 -22.94 21.52 3.95
C ALA A 395 -24.13 21.38 4.90
N LEU A 396 -23.91 20.73 6.04
CA LEU A 396 -24.82 20.67 7.18
C LEU A 396 -24.35 21.72 8.20
N ILE A 397 -25.22 22.68 8.53
CA ILE A 397 -24.91 23.77 9.46
C ILE A 397 -25.57 23.43 10.80
N TYR A 398 -24.77 23.37 11.86
CA TYR A 398 -25.23 23.25 13.23
C TYR A 398 -24.99 24.58 13.94
N GLU A 399 -26.07 25.30 14.24
CA GLU A 399 -26.05 26.60 14.92
C GLU A 399 -26.48 26.43 16.38
N PHE A 400 -25.71 26.99 17.30
CA PHE A 400 -25.93 26.86 18.74
C PHE A 400 -26.03 28.23 19.41
N GLU A 401 -27.01 28.41 20.28
CA GLU A 401 -27.05 29.49 21.26
C GLU A 401 -26.50 28.99 22.61
N VAL A 402 -25.62 29.78 23.23
CA VAL A 402 -25.25 29.64 24.64
C VAL A 402 -25.81 30.87 25.38
N PRO A 403 -26.96 30.76 26.07
CA PRO A 403 -27.52 31.89 26.82
C PRO A 403 -26.65 32.25 28.03
N ARG A 404 -26.68 33.53 28.44
CA ARG A 404 -26.05 33.95 29.71
C ARG A 404 -26.65 33.16 30.88
N HIS A 405 -25.78 32.62 31.74
CA HIS A 405 -26.14 31.84 32.93
C HIS A 405 -26.95 30.54 32.70
N ALA A 406 -27.05 30.04 31.46
CA ALA A 406 -27.69 28.75 31.19
C ALA A 406 -26.78 27.54 31.51
N LYS A 407 -27.38 26.45 31.98
CA LYS A 407 -26.72 25.16 32.25
C LYS A 407 -26.60 24.23 31.01
N THR A 408 -27.10 24.66 29.85
CA THR A 408 -26.97 23.96 28.57
C THR A 408 -26.96 24.97 27.42
N ALA A 409 -26.27 24.61 26.34
CA ALA A 409 -26.46 25.24 25.03
C ALA A 409 -27.84 24.83 24.46
N ARG A 410 -28.25 25.46 23.35
CA ARG A 410 -29.45 25.11 22.58
C ARG A 410 -29.08 25.05 21.11
N LEU A 411 -29.52 23.99 20.41
CA LEU A 411 -29.42 23.94 18.95
C LEU A 411 -30.54 24.79 18.36
N ASN A 412 -30.19 25.79 17.55
CA ASN A 412 -31.15 26.65 16.87
C ASN A 412 -31.69 25.89 15.64
N LYS A 413 -32.83 25.20 15.78
CA LYS A 413 -33.46 24.43 14.70
C LYS A 413 -34.94 24.82 14.52
N PRO A 414 -35.35 25.32 13.34
CA PRO A 414 -34.49 25.76 12.23
C PRO A 414 -33.61 26.96 12.64
N SER A 415 -32.49 27.16 11.95
CA SER A 415 -31.77 28.44 12.04
C SER A 415 -32.63 29.56 11.44
N GLN A 416 -32.47 30.79 11.95
CA GLN A 416 -33.04 31.99 11.31
C GLN A 416 -32.40 32.32 9.95
N ARG A 417 -31.27 31.70 9.63
CA ARG A 417 -30.55 31.86 8.35
C ARG A 417 -30.50 30.51 7.62
N ASN A 418 -30.70 30.53 6.31
CA ASN A 418 -30.55 29.31 5.51
C ASN A 418 -29.06 28.97 5.28
N GLY A 419 -28.76 27.75 4.83
CA GLY A 419 -27.39 27.29 4.63
C GLY A 419 -26.58 28.18 3.67
N GLN A 420 -27.20 28.71 2.61
CA GLN A 420 -26.52 29.63 1.69
C GLN A 420 -26.11 30.94 2.39
N GLN A 421 -26.98 31.51 3.24
CA GLN A 421 -26.69 32.72 4.01
C GLN A 421 -25.54 32.49 4.98
N HIS A 422 -25.51 31.36 5.70
CA HIS A 422 -24.39 30.97 6.56
C HIS A 422 -23.07 30.90 5.78
N LEU A 423 -23.04 30.19 4.65
CA LEU A 423 -21.82 30.02 3.86
C LEU A 423 -21.35 31.32 3.16
N LYS A 424 -22.28 32.21 2.78
CA LYS A 424 -21.97 33.56 2.28
C LYS A 424 -21.40 34.44 3.37
N ALA A 425 -22.01 34.45 4.56
CA ALA A 425 -21.53 35.22 5.71
C ALA A 425 -20.15 34.73 6.20
N ALA A 426 -19.92 33.40 6.17
CA ALA A 426 -18.62 32.77 6.38
C ALA A 426 -17.58 33.04 5.27
N LYS A 427 -17.99 33.67 4.14
CA LYS A 427 -17.19 33.91 2.92
C LYS A 427 -16.65 32.64 2.23
N ILE A 428 -17.15 31.46 2.61
CA ILE A 428 -16.72 30.17 2.08
C ILE A 428 -17.14 30.01 0.62
N LEU A 429 -18.40 30.33 0.26
CA LEU A 429 -18.86 30.27 -1.14
C LEU A 429 -18.03 31.20 -2.05
N LYS A 430 -17.72 32.42 -1.58
CA LYS A 430 -16.85 33.36 -2.31
C LYS A 430 -15.45 32.79 -2.56
N ALA A 431 -14.84 32.13 -1.57
CA ALA A 431 -13.53 31.51 -1.73
C ALA A 431 -13.55 30.25 -2.63
N LEU A 432 -14.71 29.57 -2.71
CA LEU A 432 -14.97 28.50 -3.67
C LEU A 432 -15.30 29.02 -5.09
N GLY A 433 -15.71 30.29 -5.24
CA GLY A 433 -15.93 30.96 -6.52
C GLY A 433 -17.39 31.32 -6.86
N GLY A 434 -18.29 31.37 -5.86
CA GLY A 434 -19.70 31.76 -6.00
C GLY A 434 -20.23 32.66 -4.89
#